data_AF-A0A398A4E9-F1
#
_entry.id   AF-A0A398A4E9-F1
#
_cell.length_a   1.000
_cell.length_b   1.000
_cell.length_c   1.000
_cell.angle_alpha   90.00
_cell.angle_beta   90.00
_cell.angle_gamma   90.00
#
_symmetry.space_group_name_H-M   'P 1'
#
loop_
_entity.id
_entity.type
_entity.pdbx_description
1 polymer ?
#
loop_
_entity_poly.entity_id
_entity_poly.type
_entity_poly.pdbx_seq_one_letter_code
_entity_poly.pdbx_strand_id
1 'polypeptide(L)'
;MTDSSVEMAQILATEMTNWWEEVNESTQWQDGIFFALCGAYALVSAIALVQLVRIQMRVPEYGWTTQKVFHLMNFVVNGVRAVLFGFHHQVFLVHPKALCWILLDLPGLLFFSAYTLLVLFWAEIYHQARSLPTDKLRITYISVNVAVYLAQVVIWVFIWVNDNSTVELVGKIFMSVVSFIAALGFLLYGGRLFIMLRRFPIESKGRRKKLHEVGSVTAICFTCFLIRCIVVGVSAFDRDLTLDVLDHPVLNLIYYMVVEVLPSALVLFILRKLPPKRVSAQYHPIQ
;
A
#
# COMPACT_ATOMS: atom_id res chain seq x y z
N MET A 1 -32.89 1.81 34.52
CA MET A 1 -32.23 2.56 33.43
C MET A 1 -31.11 1.75 32.76
N THR A 2 -30.55 0.73 33.43
CA THR A 2 -29.55 -0.20 32.89
C THR A 2 -30.14 -1.33 32.04
N ASP A 3 -31.32 -1.87 32.37
CA ASP A 3 -31.92 -2.98 31.60
C ASP A 3 -32.35 -2.56 30.19
N SER A 4 -32.97 -1.39 30.05
CA SER A 4 -33.39 -0.86 28.74
C SER A 4 -32.20 -0.58 27.80
N SER A 5 -31.03 -0.22 28.34
CA SER A 5 -29.83 -0.02 27.52
C SER A 5 -29.20 -1.33 27.07
N VAL A 6 -29.27 -2.38 27.90
CA VAL A 6 -28.77 -3.71 27.55
C VAL A 6 -29.67 -4.36 26.50
N GLU A 7 -30.99 -4.24 26.67
CA GLU A 7 -31.99 -4.74 25.72
C GLU A 7 -31.86 -4.03 24.36
N MET A 8 -31.70 -2.70 24.35
CA MET A 8 -31.44 -1.96 23.10
C MET A 8 -30.11 -2.35 22.44
N ALA A 9 -29.05 -2.60 23.22
CA ALA A 9 -27.78 -3.07 22.67
C ALA A 9 -27.91 -4.47 22.04
N GLN A 10 -28.70 -5.36 22.64
CA GLN A 10 -28.97 -6.69 22.10
C GLN A 10 -29.82 -6.62 20.82
N ILE A 11 -30.82 -5.75 20.77
CA ILE A 11 -31.63 -5.52 19.57
C ILE A 11 -30.75 -4.99 18.43
N LEU A 12 -29.95 -3.95 18.69
CA LEU A 12 -29.02 -3.40 17.70
C LEU A 12 -27.99 -4.43 17.23
N ALA A 13 -27.46 -5.26 18.14
CA ALA A 13 -26.54 -6.33 17.78
C ALA A 13 -27.21 -7.38 16.90
N THR A 14 -28.46 -7.75 17.19
CA THR A 14 -29.21 -8.73 16.42
C THR A 14 -29.59 -8.19 15.03
N GLU A 15 -30.06 -6.94 14.95
CA GLU A 15 -30.33 -6.25 13.69
C GLU A 15 -29.07 -6.13 12.84
N MET A 16 -27.94 -5.79 13.46
CA MET A 16 -26.65 -5.72 12.78
C MET A 16 -26.27 -7.10 12.23
N THR A 17 -26.35 -8.17 13.02
CA THR A 17 -26.03 -9.54 12.58
C THR A 17 -26.94 -10.00 11.42
N ASN A 18 -28.24 -9.76 11.50
CA ASN A 18 -29.18 -10.12 10.44
C ASN A 18 -28.89 -9.37 9.14
N TRP A 19 -28.58 -8.06 9.24
CA TRP A 19 -28.16 -7.26 8.09
C TRP A 19 -26.84 -7.77 7.49
N TRP A 20 -25.90 -8.18 8.34
CA TRP A 20 -24.63 -8.77 7.89
C TRP A 20 -24.85 -10.05 7.09
N GLU A 21 -25.70 -10.96 7.56
CA GLU A 21 -26.01 -12.19 6.83
C GLU A 21 -26.68 -11.90 5.47
N GLU A 22 -27.66 -11.00 5.42
CA GLU A 22 -28.34 -10.62 4.18
C GLU A 22 -27.37 -10.05 3.12
N VAL A 23 -26.43 -9.20 3.55
CA VAL A 23 -25.40 -8.65 2.65
C VAL A 23 -24.39 -9.71 2.22
N ASN A 24 -24.03 -10.63 3.13
CA ASN A 24 -23.05 -11.67 2.85
C ASN A 24 -23.58 -12.69 1.82
N GLU A 25 -24.86 -13.06 1.92
CA GLU A 25 -25.52 -14.01 1.01
C GLU A 25 -25.90 -13.39 -0.35
N SER A 26 -26.02 -12.07 -0.44
CA SER A 26 -26.48 -11.40 -1.65
C SER A 26 -25.37 -11.19 -2.69
N THR A 27 -25.51 -11.88 -3.83
CA THR A 27 -24.61 -11.75 -4.99
C THR A 27 -24.60 -10.33 -5.58
N GLN A 28 -25.71 -9.60 -5.51
CA GLN A 28 -25.79 -8.22 -5.99
C GLN A 28 -24.96 -7.26 -5.14
N TRP A 29 -24.96 -7.45 -3.81
CA TRP A 29 -24.14 -6.65 -2.90
C TRP A 29 -22.66 -6.96 -3.08
N GLN A 30 -22.29 -8.24 -3.25
CA GLN A 30 -20.92 -8.65 -3.57
C GLN A 30 -20.41 -7.97 -4.83
N ASP A 31 -21.18 -8.03 -5.93
CA ASP A 31 -20.83 -7.37 -7.20
C ASP A 31 -20.72 -5.85 -7.04
N GLY A 32 -21.68 -5.23 -6.34
CA GLY A 32 -21.64 -3.80 -6.06
C GLY A 32 -20.38 -3.38 -5.31
N ILE A 33 -19.92 -4.18 -4.34
CA ILE A 33 -18.70 -3.95 -3.58
C ILE A 33 -17.46 -4.05 -4.47
N PHE A 34 -17.37 -5.08 -5.33
CA PHE A 34 -16.24 -5.21 -6.26
C PHE A 34 -16.16 -4.06 -7.25
N PHE A 35 -17.30 -3.64 -7.82
CA PHE A 35 -17.30 -2.47 -8.70
C PHE A 35 -16.98 -1.17 -7.97
N ALA A 36 -17.40 -1.01 -6.72
CA ALA A 36 -17.03 0.14 -5.89
C ALA A 36 -15.51 0.16 -5.62
N LEU A 37 -14.91 -0.98 -5.26
CA LEU A 37 -13.47 -1.12 -5.11
C LEU A 37 -12.74 -0.83 -6.42
N CYS A 38 -13.20 -1.40 -7.54
CA CYS A 38 -12.67 -1.12 -8.87
C CYS A 38 -12.65 0.38 -9.18
N GLY A 39 -13.78 1.07 -8.96
CA GLY A 39 -13.88 2.52 -9.15
C GLY A 39 -12.92 3.31 -8.26
N ALA A 40 -12.78 2.92 -6.99
CA ALA A 40 -11.87 3.56 -6.05
C ALA A 40 -10.39 3.40 -6.46
N TYR A 41 -9.96 2.18 -6.81
CA TYR A 41 -8.61 1.92 -7.30
C TYR A 41 -8.33 2.59 -8.64
N ALA A 42 -9.29 2.59 -9.57
CA ALA A 42 -9.17 3.27 -10.86
C ALA A 42 -8.98 4.78 -10.67
N LEU A 43 -9.72 5.40 -9.75
CA LEU A 43 -9.56 6.81 -9.41
C LEU A 43 -8.16 7.11 -8.85
N VAL A 44 -7.67 6.32 -7.90
CA VAL A 44 -6.32 6.49 -7.33
C VAL A 44 -5.24 6.30 -8.40
N SER A 45 -5.39 5.28 -9.26
CA SER A 45 -4.51 5.03 -10.39
C SER A 45 -4.46 6.21 -11.36
N ALA A 46 -5.62 6.75 -11.75
CA ALA A 46 -5.72 7.92 -12.62
C ALA A 46 -5.07 9.16 -11.98
N ILE A 47 -5.28 9.41 -10.68
CA ILE A 47 -4.62 10.50 -9.96
C ILE A 47 -3.10 10.35 -9.99
N ALA A 48 -2.57 9.15 -9.74
CA ALA A 48 -1.14 8.87 -9.79
C ALA A 48 -0.55 9.14 -11.18
N LEU A 49 -1.25 8.72 -12.25
CA LEU A 49 -0.84 8.98 -13.63
C LEU A 49 -0.83 10.48 -13.95
N VAL A 50 -1.89 11.20 -13.58
CA VAL A 50 -1.96 12.66 -13.79
C VAL A 50 -0.82 13.36 -13.04
N GLN A 51 -0.52 12.95 -11.80
CA GLN A 51 0.61 13.49 -11.05
C GLN A 51 1.95 13.20 -11.74
N LEU A 52 2.17 11.97 -12.23
CA LEU A 52 3.37 11.59 -12.98
C LEU A 52 3.56 12.45 -14.23
N VAL A 53 2.51 12.58 -15.06
CA VAL A 53 2.53 13.38 -16.29
C VAL A 53 2.84 14.85 -15.97
N ARG A 54 2.19 15.41 -14.95
CA ARG A 54 2.45 16.80 -14.52
C ARG A 54 3.88 17.03 -14.06
N ILE A 55 4.50 16.06 -13.38
CA ILE A 55 5.90 16.15 -12.97
C ILE A 55 6.81 16.05 -14.20
N GLN A 56 6.55 15.09 -15.11
CA GLN A 56 7.35 14.91 -16.32
C GLN A 56 7.32 16.15 -17.22
N MET A 57 6.16 16.76 -17.42
CA MET A 57 6.03 18.00 -18.20
C MET A 57 6.67 19.22 -17.52
N ARG A 58 6.70 19.26 -16.18
CA ARG A 58 7.22 20.41 -15.45
C ARG A 58 8.75 20.43 -15.36
N VAL A 59 9.37 19.26 -15.28
CA VAL A 59 10.82 19.07 -15.14
C VAL A 59 11.30 17.91 -16.02
N PRO A 60 11.31 18.08 -17.35
CA PRO A 60 11.76 17.03 -18.27
C PRO A 60 13.27 16.77 -18.15
N GLU A 61 14.08 17.76 -17.74
CA GLU A 61 15.53 17.62 -17.73
C GLU A 61 16.05 16.71 -16.61
N TYR A 62 15.26 16.49 -15.57
CA TYR A 62 15.66 15.74 -14.36
C TYR A 62 15.56 14.21 -14.52
N GLY A 63 15.30 13.69 -15.72
CA GLY A 63 15.22 12.25 -15.98
C GLY A 63 14.21 11.53 -15.08
N TRP A 64 14.44 10.23 -14.81
CA TRP A 64 13.61 9.41 -13.92
C TRP A 64 14.04 9.52 -12.46
N THR A 65 13.30 10.31 -11.68
CA THR A 65 13.52 10.48 -10.23
C THR A 65 12.74 9.45 -9.43
N THR A 66 13.15 9.19 -8.18
CA THR A 66 12.44 8.30 -7.24
C THR A 66 10.96 8.68 -7.07
N GLN A 67 10.64 9.98 -7.12
CA GLN A 67 9.25 10.46 -7.08
C GLN A 67 8.45 10.04 -8.32
N LYS A 68 9.02 10.15 -9.53
CA LYS A 68 8.36 9.69 -10.77
C LYS A 68 8.15 8.18 -10.75
N VAL A 69 9.15 7.43 -10.29
CA VAL A 69 9.05 5.97 -10.13
C VAL A 69 7.96 5.61 -9.11
N PHE A 70 7.89 6.31 -7.97
CA PHE A 70 6.84 6.07 -6.96
C PHE A 70 5.42 6.29 -7.52
N HIS A 71 5.19 7.36 -8.29
CA HIS A 71 3.90 7.60 -8.94
C HIS A 71 3.59 6.57 -10.03
N LEU A 72 4.58 6.18 -10.82
CA LEU A 72 4.43 5.12 -11.82
C LEU A 72 4.03 3.79 -11.15
N MET A 73 4.72 3.42 -10.07
CA MET A 73 4.40 2.20 -9.32
C MET A 73 3.00 2.27 -8.73
N ASN A 74 2.57 3.42 -8.18
CA ASN A 74 1.19 3.58 -7.70
C ASN A 74 0.15 3.49 -8.83
N PHE A 75 0.43 4.06 -10.01
CA PHE A 75 -0.42 3.89 -11.18
C PHE A 75 -0.59 2.41 -11.53
N VAL A 76 0.52 1.66 -11.58
CA VAL A 76 0.51 0.22 -11.90
C VAL A 76 -0.19 -0.59 -10.80
N VAL A 77 0.17 -0.44 -9.54
CA VAL A 77 -0.41 -1.18 -8.40
C VAL A 77 -1.93 -1.02 -8.35
N ASN A 78 -2.39 0.24 -8.32
CA ASN A 78 -3.81 0.53 -8.24
C ASN A 78 -4.53 0.17 -9.55
N GLY A 79 -3.88 0.32 -10.71
CA GLY A 79 -4.44 -0.05 -12.00
C GLY A 79 -4.67 -1.55 -12.14
N VAL A 80 -3.67 -2.37 -11.78
CA VAL A 80 -3.81 -3.84 -11.77
C VAL A 80 -4.91 -4.25 -10.81
N ARG A 81 -4.95 -3.68 -9.60
CA ARG A 81 -6.00 -3.98 -8.61
C ARG A 81 -7.40 -3.61 -9.12
N ALA A 82 -7.54 -2.46 -9.79
CA ALA A 82 -8.81 -2.04 -10.42
C ALA A 82 -9.26 -3.02 -11.49
N VAL A 83 -8.35 -3.45 -12.37
CA VAL A 83 -8.65 -4.45 -13.41
C VAL A 83 -9.11 -5.76 -12.77
N LEU A 84 -8.41 -6.26 -11.75
CA LEU A 84 -8.77 -7.50 -11.07
C LEU A 84 -10.18 -7.44 -10.46
N PHE A 85 -10.54 -6.33 -9.81
CA PHE A 85 -11.89 -6.16 -9.27
C PHE A 85 -12.95 -5.88 -10.33
N GLY A 86 -12.61 -5.23 -11.46
CA GLY A 86 -13.55 -5.01 -12.57
C GLY A 86 -13.86 -6.29 -13.36
N PHE A 87 -12.92 -7.23 -13.40
CA PHE A 87 -13.07 -8.53 -14.04
C PHE A 87 -13.20 -9.67 -13.02
N HIS A 88 -13.69 -9.38 -11.81
CA HIS A 88 -13.70 -10.33 -10.70
C HIS A 88 -14.40 -11.65 -11.06
N HIS A 89 -15.53 -11.60 -11.76
CA HIS A 89 -16.22 -12.79 -12.30
C HIS A 89 -15.30 -13.67 -13.14
N GLN A 90 -14.49 -13.08 -14.02
CA GLN A 90 -13.57 -13.83 -14.87
C GLN A 90 -12.39 -14.36 -14.07
N VAL A 91 -11.82 -13.53 -13.18
CA VAL A 91 -10.66 -13.87 -12.33
C VAL A 91 -10.97 -15.08 -11.45
N PHE A 92 -12.15 -15.13 -10.83
CA PHE A 92 -12.56 -16.26 -9.98
C PHE A 92 -12.91 -17.53 -10.76
N LEU A 93 -13.19 -17.41 -12.06
CA LEU A 93 -13.44 -18.55 -12.96
C LEU A 93 -12.14 -19.06 -13.64
N VAL A 94 -10.99 -18.41 -13.43
CA VAL A 94 -9.74 -18.85 -14.05
C VAL A 94 -9.30 -20.18 -13.46
N HIS A 95 -9.20 -21.19 -14.34
CA HIS A 95 -8.54 -22.45 -14.05
C HIS A 95 -7.13 -22.49 -14.65
N PRO A 96 -6.14 -23.00 -13.90
CA PRO A 96 -6.22 -23.56 -12.54
C PRO A 96 -6.33 -22.48 -11.46
N LYS A 97 -6.89 -22.85 -10.28
CA LYS A 97 -7.07 -21.96 -9.12
C LYS A 97 -5.79 -21.22 -8.70
N ALA A 98 -4.62 -21.84 -8.89
CA ALA A 98 -3.32 -21.22 -8.67
C ALA A 98 -3.14 -19.88 -9.42
N LEU A 99 -3.69 -19.73 -10.63
CA LEU A 99 -3.67 -18.45 -11.35
C LEU A 99 -4.47 -17.36 -10.64
N CYS A 100 -5.62 -17.70 -10.05
CA CYS A 100 -6.42 -16.76 -9.28
C CYS A 100 -5.62 -16.23 -8.08
N TRP A 101 -4.97 -17.11 -7.31
CA TRP A 101 -4.11 -16.72 -6.19
C TRP A 101 -2.96 -15.80 -6.63
N ILE A 102 -2.26 -16.15 -7.72
CA ILE A 102 -1.19 -15.32 -8.29
C ILE A 102 -1.70 -13.91 -8.63
N LEU A 103 -2.84 -13.84 -9.31
CA LEU A 103 -3.46 -12.58 -9.72
C LEU A 103 -3.85 -11.72 -8.51
N LEU A 104 -4.39 -12.32 -7.45
CA LEU A 104 -4.81 -11.61 -6.24
C LEU A 104 -3.62 -11.15 -5.35
N ASP A 105 -2.53 -11.91 -5.31
CA ASP A 105 -1.34 -11.61 -4.53
C ASP A 105 -0.43 -10.55 -5.18
N LEU A 106 -0.34 -10.56 -6.52
CA LEU A 106 0.60 -9.71 -7.27
C LEU A 106 0.49 -8.21 -6.93
N PRO A 107 -0.70 -7.59 -6.84
CA PRO A 107 -0.80 -6.18 -6.45
C PRO A 107 -0.26 -5.92 -5.03
N GLY A 108 -0.37 -6.90 -4.12
CA GLY A 108 0.20 -6.82 -2.78
C GLY A 108 1.73 -6.76 -2.79
N LEU A 109 2.38 -7.55 -3.65
CA LEU A 109 3.83 -7.49 -3.86
C LEU A 109 4.26 -6.16 -4.48
N LEU A 110 3.53 -5.70 -5.51
CA LEU A 110 3.82 -4.43 -6.16
C LEU A 110 3.64 -3.27 -5.17
N PHE A 111 2.63 -3.34 -4.29
CA PHE A 111 2.41 -2.38 -3.20
C PHE A 111 3.60 -2.38 -2.23
N PHE A 112 4.07 -3.55 -1.80
CA PHE A 112 5.29 -3.64 -0.99
C PHE A 112 6.48 -2.95 -1.67
N SER A 113 6.73 -3.22 -2.94
CA SER A 113 7.83 -2.59 -3.69
C SER A 113 7.69 -1.07 -3.80
N ALA A 114 6.47 -0.58 -4.04
CA ALA A 114 6.19 0.84 -4.19
C ALA A 114 6.45 1.59 -2.89
N TYR A 115 6.06 1.03 -1.75
CA TYR A 115 6.19 1.70 -0.46
C TYR A 115 7.56 1.48 0.19
N THR A 116 8.24 0.38 -0.08
CA THR A 116 9.65 0.24 0.31
C THR A 116 10.57 1.13 -0.51
N LEU A 117 10.17 1.55 -1.73
CA LEU A 117 10.87 2.62 -2.47
C LEU A 117 10.81 3.95 -1.70
N LEU A 118 9.70 4.22 -1.03
CA LEU A 118 9.57 5.40 -0.18
C LEU A 118 10.49 5.28 1.06
N VAL A 119 10.59 4.10 1.67
CA VAL A 119 11.57 3.85 2.74
C VAL A 119 13.00 4.10 2.25
N LEU A 120 13.35 3.60 1.05
CA LEU A 120 14.64 3.87 0.41
C LEU A 120 14.86 5.38 0.24
N PHE A 121 13.87 6.11 -0.29
CA PHE A 121 13.95 7.55 -0.50
C PHE A 121 14.26 8.30 0.82
N TRP A 122 13.69 7.84 1.93
CA TRP A 122 13.89 8.47 3.23
C TRP A 122 15.22 8.10 3.84
N ALA A 123 15.67 6.86 3.64
CA ALA A 123 17.01 6.43 3.99
C ALA A 123 18.06 7.25 3.23
N GLU A 124 17.85 7.51 1.94
CA GLU A 124 18.73 8.36 1.12
C GLU A 124 18.81 9.78 1.70
N ILE A 125 17.66 10.43 1.98
CA ILE A 125 17.65 11.77 2.60
C ILE A 125 18.39 11.77 3.94
N TYR A 126 18.14 10.77 4.78
CA TYR A 126 18.78 10.66 6.09
C TYR A 126 20.30 10.48 5.98
N HIS A 127 20.76 9.60 5.10
CA HIS A 127 22.19 9.36 4.85
C HIS A 127 22.87 10.60 4.27
N GLN A 128 22.27 11.24 3.27
CA GLN A 128 22.80 12.45 2.65
C GLN A 128 22.97 13.58 3.68
N ALA A 129 21.97 13.79 4.52
CA ALA A 129 22.02 14.83 5.54
C ALA A 129 23.00 14.52 6.69
N ARG A 130 23.51 13.27 6.76
CA ARG A 130 24.57 12.83 7.68
C ARG A 130 25.90 12.57 6.98
N SER A 131 26.04 12.95 5.70
CA SER A 131 27.22 12.69 4.86
C SER A 131 27.68 11.21 4.86
N LEU A 132 26.72 10.29 4.96
CA LEU A 132 26.95 8.84 4.89
C LEU A 132 26.80 8.34 3.45
N PRO A 133 27.51 7.26 3.07
CA PRO A 133 27.40 6.69 1.73
C PRO A 133 25.97 6.18 1.46
N THR A 134 25.49 6.42 0.24
CA THR A 134 24.14 6.04 -0.22
C THR A 134 24.14 4.86 -1.20
N ASP A 135 25.30 4.51 -1.78
CA ASP A 135 25.39 3.55 -2.90
C ASP A 135 24.82 2.18 -2.54
N LYS A 136 25.06 1.75 -1.30
CA LYS A 136 24.58 0.46 -0.80
C LYS A 136 23.06 0.41 -0.61
N LEU A 137 22.39 1.55 -0.38
CA LEU A 137 20.96 1.57 -0.07
C LEU A 137 20.11 1.10 -1.26
N ARG A 138 20.44 1.54 -2.48
CA ARG A 138 19.73 1.14 -3.70
C ARG A 138 19.92 -0.34 -4.00
N ILE A 139 21.15 -0.83 -3.84
CA ILE A 139 21.48 -2.25 -4.00
C ILE A 139 20.66 -3.07 -2.99
N THR A 140 20.64 -2.68 -1.72
CA THR A 140 19.84 -3.36 -0.69
C THR A 140 18.35 -3.39 -1.06
N TYR A 141 17.77 -2.26 -1.50
CA TYR A 141 16.37 -2.22 -1.93
C TYR A 141 16.08 -3.19 -3.07
N ILE A 142 16.94 -3.22 -4.11
CA ILE A 142 16.80 -4.12 -5.24
C ILE A 142 16.91 -5.58 -4.77
N SER A 143 17.94 -5.91 -3.98
CA SER A 143 18.17 -7.26 -3.47
C SER A 143 17.02 -7.76 -2.61
N VAL A 144 16.45 -6.92 -1.74
CA VAL A 144 15.28 -7.27 -0.91
C VAL A 144 14.07 -7.56 -1.79
N ASN A 145 13.79 -6.71 -2.79
CA ASN A 145 12.67 -6.94 -3.71
C ASN A 145 12.87 -8.23 -4.52
N VAL A 146 14.06 -8.44 -5.08
CA VAL A 146 14.37 -9.68 -5.81
C VAL A 146 14.17 -10.90 -4.92
N ALA A 147 14.67 -10.89 -3.69
CA ALA A 147 14.49 -12.01 -2.76
C ALA A 147 13.02 -12.28 -2.43
N VAL A 148 12.21 -11.23 -2.17
CA VAL A 148 10.78 -11.36 -1.88
C VAL A 148 10.03 -11.94 -3.09
N TYR A 149 10.30 -11.44 -4.30
CA TYR A 149 9.62 -11.91 -5.51
C TYR A 149 10.01 -13.34 -5.86
N LEU A 150 11.29 -13.70 -5.72
CA LEU A 150 11.75 -15.07 -5.94
C LEU A 150 11.10 -16.03 -4.94
N ALA A 151 11.05 -15.67 -3.66
CA ALA A 151 10.38 -16.48 -2.65
C ALA A 151 8.88 -16.65 -2.96
N GLN A 152 8.19 -15.58 -3.38
CA GLN A 152 6.78 -15.68 -3.76
C GLN A 152 6.56 -16.57 -4.99
N VAL A 153 7.39 -16.43 -6.04
CA VAL A 153 7.31 -17.27 -7.24
C VAL A 153 7.48 -18.74 -6.88
N VAL A 154 8.42 -19.06 -5.98
CA VAL A 154 8.61 -20.44 -5.48
C VAL A 154 7.35 -20.94 -4.77
N ILE A 155 6.74 -20.14 -3.89
CA ILE A 155 5.48 -20.49 -3.22
C ILE A 155 4.36 -20.75 -4.25
N TRP A 156 4.19 -19.87 -5.23
CA TRP A 156 3.19 -20.04 -6.29
C TRP A 156 3.40 -21.31 -7.12
N VAL A 157 4.65 -21.65 -7.46
CA VAL A 157 4.97 -22.91 -8.15
C VAL A 157 4.61 -24.12 -7.27
N PHE A 158 4.86 -24.06 -5.97
CA PHE A 158 4.45 -25.13 -5.06
C PHE A 158 2.93 -25.27 -4.95
N ILE A 159 2.18 -24.16 -4.89
CA ILE A 159 0.70 -24.18 -4.92
C ILE A 159 0.19 -24.78 -6.22
N TRP A 160 0.82 -24.44 -7.35
CA TRP A 160 0.44 -24.98 -8.66
C TRP A 160 0.60 -26.50 -8.75
N VAL A 161 1.71 -27.02 -8.23
CA VAL A 161 2.05 -28.45 -8.33
C VAL A 161 1.33 -29.27 -7.25
N ASN A 162 1.26 -28.74 -6.03
CA ASN A 162 0.68 -29.40 -4.85
C ASN A 162 -0.34 -28.47 -4.22
N ASP A 163 -1.60 -28.60 -4.61
CA ASP A 163 -2.76 -27.88 -4.03
C ASP A 163 -3.02 -28.35 -2.59
N ASN A 164 -2.13 -27.96 -1.68
CA ASN A 164 -2.11 -28.37 -0.28
C ASN A 164 -2.26 -27.14 0.60
N SER A 165 -3.21 -27.18 1.55
CA SER A 165 -3.49 -26.11 2.50
C SER A 165 -2.27 -25.68 3.32
N THR A 166 -1.27 -26.55 3.49
CA THR A 166 0.01 -26.16 4.14
C THR A 166 0.79 -25.13 3.34
N VAL A 167 0.79 -25.21 2.00
CA VAL A 167 1.52 -24.27 1.15
C VAL A 167 0.82 -22.91 1.15
N GLU A 168 -0.51 -22.90 1.18
CA GLU A 168 -1.33 -21.70 1.34
C GLU A 168 -1.05 -21.00 2.68
N LEU A 169 -1.01 -21.77 3.78
CA LEU A 169 -0.60 -21.28 5.10
C LEU A 169 0.78 -20.61 5.07
N VAL A 170 1.76 -21.26 4.42
CA VAL A 170 3.12 -20.71 4.26
C VAL A 170 3.08 -19.41 3.46
N GLY A 171 2.28 -19.32 2.40
CA GLY A 171 2.09 -18.10 1.62
C GLY A 171 1.53 -16.94 2.44
N LYS A 172 0.48 -17.19 3.24
CA LYS A 172 -0.12 -16.17 4.13
C LYS A 172 0.88 -15.70 5.20
N ILE A 173 1.58 -16.63 5.86
CA ILE A 173 2.64 -16.29 6.83
C ILE A 173 3.74 -15.46 6.17
N PHE A 174 4.20 -15.85 4.98
CA PHE A 174 5.22 -15.13 4.24
C PHE A 174 4.80 -13.68 3.95
N MET A 175 3.58 -13.47 3.44
CA MET A 175 3.04 -12.13 3.16
C MET A 175 2.87 -11.29 4.43
N SER A 176 2.50 -11.91 5.56
CA SER A 176 2.45 -11.26 6.86
C SER A 176 3.85 -10.79 7.31
N VAL A 177 4.87 -11.65 7.21
CA VAL A 177 6.26 -11.31 7.55
C VAL A 177 6.80 -10.19 6.67
N VAL A 178 6.56 -10.26 5.35
CA VAL A 178 6.96 -9.19 4.41
C VAL A 178 6.31 -7.85 4.78
N SER A 179 5.03 -7.87 5.16
CA SER A 179 4.32 -6.68 5.62
C SER A 179 4.90 -6.13 6.93
N PHE A 180 5.25 -7.00 7.88
CA PHE A 180 5.92 -6.61 9.11
C PHE A 180 7.28 -5.94 8.87
N ILE A 181 8.09 -6.51 7.97
CA ILE A 181 9.39 -5.93 7.59
C ILE A 181 9.21 -4.54 6.98
N ALA A 182 8.21 -4.34 6.12
CA ALA A 182 7.89 -3.02 5.57
C ALA A 182 7.50 -2.02 6.68
N ALA A 183 6.66 -2.43 7.63
CA ALA A 183 6.28 -1.61 8.78
C ALA A 183 7.52 -1.20 9.59
N LEU A 184 8.43 -2.13 9.90
CA LEU A 184 9.69 -1.82 10.57
C LEU A 184 10.56 -0.84 9.75
N GLY A 185 10.60 -1.00 8.43
CA GLY A 185 11.31 -0.07 7.53
C GLY A 185 10.82 1.37 7.68
N PHE A 186 9.49 1.57 7.69
CA PHE A 186 8.88 2.87 7.94
C PHE A 186 9.17 3.39 9.34
N LEU A 187 9.04 2.55 10.37
CA LEU A 187 9.31 2.97 11.75
C LEU A 187 10.78 3.41 11.93
N LEU A 188 11.73 2.67 11.37
CA LEU A 188 13.16 2.92 11.51
C LEU A 188 13.60 4.14 10.70
N TYR A 189 13.44 4.13 9.38
CA TYR A 189 13.94 5.23 8.53
C TYR A 189 13.02 6.45 8.61
N GLY A 190 11.72 6.24 8.78
CA GLY A 190 10.76 7.31 9.02
C GLY A 190 10.92 7.98 10.37
N GLY A 191 11.03 7.19 11.43
CA GLY A 191 11.32 7.71 12.77
C GLY A 191 12.66 8.45 12.83
N ARG A 192 13.73 7.89 12.24
CA ARG A 192 15.06 8.54 12.20
C ARG A 192 15.01 9.88 11.46
N LEU A 193 14.37 9.94 10.29
CA LEU A 193 14.24 11.17 9.52
C LEU A 193 13.39 12.22 10.26
N PHE A 194 12.29 11.78 10.89
CA PHE A 194 11.43 12.66 11.69
C PHE A 194 12.18 13.28 12.88
N ILE A 195 12.92 12.47 13.65
CA ILE A 195 13.73 12.94 14.78
C ILE A 195 14.81 13.90 14.30
N MET A 196 15.47 13.58 13.19
CA MET A 196 16.49 14.44 12.60
C MET A 196 15.92 15.81 12.21
N LEU A 197 14.79 15.84 11.51
CA LEU A 197 14.10 17.08 11.13
C LEU A 197 13.64 17.91 12.34
N ARG A 198 13.31 17.25 13.46
CA ARG A 198 12.92 17.93 14.72
C ARG A 198 14.12 18.57 15.44
N ARG A 199 15.33 18.03 15.29
CA ARG A 199 16.55 18.51 16.00
C ARG A 199 17.26 19.68 15.31
N PHE A 200 16.95 19.98 14.04
CA PHE A 200 17.60 21.10 13.35
C PHE A 200 17.25 22.45 14.00
N PRO A 201 18.21 23.31 14.34
CA PRO A 201 17.97 24.53 15.11
C PRO A 201 17.22 25.64 14.35
N ILE A 202 17.19 25.60 13.01
CA ILE A 202 16.65 26.69 12.18
C ILE A 202 15.13 26.55 11.97
N GLU A 203 14.34 27.35 12.68
CA GLU A 203 12.87 27.38 12.62
C GLU A 203 12.33 27.97 11.31
N SER A 204 12.33 27.20 10.22
CA SER A 204 11.68 27.63 8.98
C SER A 204 10.26 27.07 8.84
N LYS A 205 9.34 27.86 8.25
CA LYS A 205 7.99 27.40 7.86
C LYS A 205 8.06 26.17 6.92
N GLY A 206 9.09 26.11 6.06
CA GLY A 206 9.37 24.97 5.18
C GLY A 206 9.71 23.68 5.94
N ARG A 207 10.56 23.76 6.97
CA ARG A 207 10.93 22.61 7.82
C ARG A 207 9.71 22.02 8.52
N ARG A 208 8.88 22.85 9.17
CA ARG A 208 7.66 22.39 9.88
C ARG A 208 6.72 21.62 8.93
N LYS A 209 6.53 22.14 7.71
CA LYS A 209 5.72 21.46 6.70
C LYS A 209 6.33 20.13 6.27
N LYS A 210 7.65 20.06 6.04
CA LYS A 210 8.32 18.82 5.66
C LYS A 210 8.31 17.77 6.77
N LEU A 211 8.46 18.20 8.02
CA LEU A 211 8.35 17.34 9.21
C LEU A 211 6.96 16.71 9.29
N HIS A 212 5.89 17.49 9.06
CA HIS A 212 4.53 16.95 9.04
C HIS A 212 4.31 16.00 7.86
N GLU A 213 4.82 16.30 6.66
CA GLU A 213 4.75 15.39 5.51
C GLU A 213 5.40 14.04 5.84
N VAL A 214 6.63 14.05 6.36
CA VAL A 214 7.37 12.85 6.76
C VAL A 214 6.64 12.13 7.90
N GLY A 215 6.27 12.82 8.97
CA GLY A 215 5.58 12.22 10.11
C GLY A 215 4.27 11.54 9.72
N SER A 216 3.40 12.24 8.97
CA SER A 216 2.11 11.71 8.53
C SER A 216 2.27 10.50 7.60
N VAL A 217 3.15 10.58 6.61
CA VAL A 217 3.35 9.46 5.69
C VAL A 217 3.94 8.25 6.41
N THR A 218 4.81 8.45 7.41
CA THR A 218 5.35 7.35 8.22
C THR A 218 4.23 6.64 8.95
N ALA A 219 3.39 7.42 9.66
CA ALA A 219 2.32 6.89 10.48
C ALA A 219 1.30 6.14 9.63
N ILE A 220 0.89 6.73 8.48
CA ILE A 220 -0.04 6.09 7.55
C ILE A 220 0.53 4.76 7.06
N CYS A 221 1.76 4.74 6.54
CA CYS A 221 2.34 3.52 5.97
C CYS A 221 2.65 2.47 7.05
N PHE A 222 3.18 2.88 8.20
CA PHE A 222 3.43 1.98 9.33
C PHE A 222 2.14 1.30 9.79
N THR A 223 1.09 2.08 10.07
CA THR A 223 -0.19 1.54 10.52
C THR A 223 -0.82 0.64 9.46
N CYS A 224 -0.80 1.07 8.19
CA CYS A 224 -1.27 0.28 7.05
C CYS A 224 -0.59 -1.09 6.97
N PHE A 225 0.75 -1.14 6.95
CA PHE A 225 1.49 -2.40 6.87
C PHE A 225 1.36 -3.25 8.14
N LEU A 226 1.20 -2.62 9.31
CA LEU A 226 0.96 -3.33 10.56
C LEU A 226 -0.43 -3.99 10.58
N ILE A 227 -1.47 -3.28 10.17
CA ILE A 227 -2.81 -3.87 10.00
C ILE A 227 -2.74 -5.01 8.99
N ARG A 228 -2.09 -4.82 7.84
CA ARG A 228 -1.89 -5.88 6.84
C ARG A 228 -1.20 -7.11 7.43
N CYS A 229 -0.11 -6.92 8.19
CA CYS A 229 0.59 -8.00 8.88
C CYS A 229 -0.35 -8.78 9.81
N ILE A 230 -1.11 -8.07 10.65
CA ILE A 230 -2.00 -8.69 11.64
C ILE A 230 -3.13 -9.43 10.94
N VAL A 231 -3.87 -8.79 10.04
CA VAL A 231 -5.03 -9.39 9.38
C VAL A 231 -4.61 -10.60 8.55
N VAL A 232 -3.56 -10.47 7.73
CA VAL A 232 -3.06 -11.60 6.91
C VAL A 232 -2.51 -12.71 7.81
N GLY A 233 -1.82 -12.36 8.90
CA GLY A 233 -1.31 -13.33 9.87
C GLY A 233 -2.42 -14.11 10.58
N VAL A 234 -3.48 -13.43 11.02
CA VAL A 234 -4.66 -14.06 11.64
C VAL A 234 -5.40 -14.94 10.63
N SER A 235 -5.59 -14.47 9.40
CA SER A 235 -6.22 -15.26 8.31
C SER A 235 -5.44 -16.52 7.91
N ALA A 236 -4.19 -16.64 8.38
CA ALA A 236 -3.38 -17.84 8.19
C ALA A 236 -3.79 -18.95 9.17
N PHE A 237 -4.23 -18.60 10.38
CA PHE A 237 -4.55 -19.56 11.44
C PHE A 237 -6.06 -19.79 11.62
N ASP A 238 -6.87 -18.81 11.24
CA ASP A 238 -8.32 -18.86 11.37
C ASP A 238 -8.98 -18.93 9.99
N ARG A 239 -9.68 -20.03 9.72
CA ARG A 239 -10.38 -20.26 8.46
C ARG A 239 -11.66 -19.43 8.33
N ASP A 240 -12.25 -19.01 9.44
CA ASP A 240 -13.45 -18.16 9.45
C ASP A 240 -13.10 -16.67 9.26
N LEU A 241 -11.81 -16.31 9.32
CA LEU A 241 -11.28 -14.97 9.02
C LEU A 241 -10.45 -14.97 7.73
N THR A 242 -10.64 -15.97 6.88
CA THR A 242 -9.95 -16.01 5.60
C THR A 242 -10.37 -14.79 4.80
N LEU A 243 -9.40 -13.98 4.36
CA LEU A 243 -9.62 -12.94 3.35
C LEU A 243 -9.83 -13.59 1.97
N ASP A 244 -10.63 -14.66 1.91
CA ASP A 244 -11.10 -15.18 0.65
C ASP A 244 -12.05 -14.12 0.13
N VAL A 245 -11.65 -13.55 -1.00
CA VAL A 245 -12.31 -12.38 -1.57
C VAL A 245 -13.81 -12.65 -1.77
N LEU A 246 -14.20 -13.93 -1.86
CA LEU A 246 -15.56 -14.44 -2.01
C LEU A 246 -16.42 -14.45 -0.74
N ASP A 247 -15.88 -14.80 0.44
CA ASP A 247 -16.76 -15.22 1.56
C ASP A 247 -17.24 -14.06 2.44
N HIS A 248 -16.47 -12.96 2.50
CA HIS A 248 -16.78 -11.80 3.36
C HIS A 248 -16.60 -10.45 2.62
N PRO A 249 -17.52 -10.07 1.72
CA PRO A 249 -17.37 -8.93 0.81
C PRO A 249 -17.23 -7.59 1.54
N VAL A 250 -17.98 -7.37 2.62
CA VAL A 250 -17.89 -6.12 3.40
C VAL A 250 -16.58 -6.05 4.19
N LEU A 251 -16.10 -7.18 4.73
CA LEU A 251 -14.79 -7.24 5.38
C LEU A 251 -13.67 -6.95 4.37
N ASN A 252 -13.78 -7.52 3.16
CA ASN A 252 -12.86 -7.25 2.06
C ASN A 252 -12.89 -5.76 1.66
N LEU A 253 -14.07 -5.16 1.55
CA LEU A 253 -14.22 -3.72 1.31
C LEU A 253 -13.47 -2.90 2.35
N ILE A 254 -13.73 -3.16 3.64
CA ILE A 254 -13.08 -2.43 4.75
C ILE A 254 -11.56 -2.62 4.68
N TYR A 255 -11.10 -3.86 4.52
CA TYR A 255 -9.69 -4.19 4.42
C TYR A 255 -9.00 -3.41 3.30
N TYR A 256 -9.45 -3.58 2.04
CA TYR A 256 -8.83 -2.94 0.89
C TYR A 256 -8.90 -1.41 0.96
N MET A 257 -9.99 -0.85 1.50
CA MET A 257 -10.08 0.58 1.71
C MET A 257 -9.06 1.09 2.72
N VAL A 258 -8.94 0.43 3.89
CA VAL A 258 -8.09 0.87 5.00
C VAL A 258 -6.61 0.61 4.74
N VAL A 259 -6.26 -0.52 4.13
CA VAL A 259 -4.87 -0.97 3.97
C VAL A 259 -4.26 -0.68 2.61
N GLU A 260 -5.05 -0.23 1.62
CA GLU A 260 -4.52 0.00 0.27
C GLU A 260 -5.01 1.31 -0.35
N VAL A 261 -6.33 1.48 -0.52
CA VAL A 261 -6.89 2.65 -1.22
C VAL A 261 -6.63 3.95 -0.45
N LEU A 262 -7.05 4.04 0.81
CA LEU A 262 -6.92 5.25 1.62
C LEU A 262 -5.44 5.61 1.87
N PRO A 263 -4.55 4.67 2.25
CA PRO A 263 -3.13 4.96 2.36
C PRO A 263 -2.54 5.50 1.06
N SER A 264 -2.88 4.90 -0.09
CA SER A 264 -2.38 5.36 -1.40
C SER A 264 -2.87 6.75 -1.75
N ALA A 265 -4.17 7.01 -1.59
CA ALA A 265 -4.74 8.33 -1.84
C ALA A 265 -4.10 9.40 -0.94
N LEU A 266 -3.96 9.12 0.36
CA LEU A 266 -3.39 10.05 1.32
C LEU A 266 -1.90 10.31 1.06
N VAL A 267 -1.12 9.28 0.77
CA VAL A 267 0.32 9.44 0.48
C VAL A 267 0.53 10.22 -0.81
N LEU A 268 -0.22 9.90 -1.88
CA LEU A 268 -0.18 10.67 -3.13
C LEU A 268 -0.63 12.12 -2.91
N PHE A 269 -1.61 12.37 -2.04
CA PHE A 269 -2.05 13.71 -1.70
C PHE A 269 -0.99 14.49 -0.91
N ILE A 270 -0.34 13.87 0.06
CA ILE A 270 0.72 14.52 0.86
C ILE A 270 1.95 14.82 -0.01
N LEU A 271 2.29 13.89 -0.92
CA LEU A 271 3.45 14.00 -1.81
C LEU A 271 3.17 14.72 -3.14
N ARG A 272 1.98 15.29 -3.34
CA ARG A 272 1.54 15.95 -4.60
C ARG A 272 2.35 17.18 -5.02
N LYS A 273 3.26 17.66 -4.16
CA LYS A 273 4.02 18.86 -4.44
C LYS A 273 4.98 18.63 -5.60
N LEU A 274 4.91 19.53 -6.56
CA LEU A 274 5.78 19.54 -7.71
C LEU A 274 7.17 20.10 -7.35
N PRO A 275 8.26 19.55 -7.93
CA PRO A 275 9.58 20.12 -7.78
C PRO A 275 9.61 21.59 -8.28
N PRO A 276 10.41 22.46 -7.62
CA PRO A 276 10.59 23.83 -8.09
C PRO A 276 11.21 23.83 -9.50
N LYS A 277 10.71 24.70 -10.39
CA LYS A 277 11.41 24.94 -11.66
C LYS A 277 12.73 25.63 -11.34
N ARG A 278 13.83 25.28 -12.02
CA ARG A 278 15.03 26.11 -11.96
C ARG A 278 14.65 27.50 -12.46
N VAL A 279 14.82 28.52 -11.63
CA VAL A 279 14.96 29.88 -12.14
C VAL A 279 16.30 29.82 -12.87
N SER A 280 16.28 29.81 -14.20
CA SER A 280 17.47 30.01 -15.01
C SER A 280 18.20 31.21 -14.42
N ALA A 281 19.39 30.97 -13.85
CA ALA A 281 20.20 32.02 -13.27
C ALA A 281 20.29 33.14 -14.30
N GLN A 282 19.63 34.26 -13.99
CA GLN A 282 19.73 35.47 -14.77
C GLN A 282 21.21 35.86 -14.63
N TYR A 283 22.00 35.56 -15.66
CA TYR A 283 23.37 36.00 -15.76
C TYR A 283 23.31 37.52 -15.70
N HIS A 284 23.57 38.10 -14.55
CA HIS A 284 23.88 39.52 -14.47
C HIS A 284 25.28 39.65 -15.06
N PRO A 285 25.46 40.28 -16.24
CA PRO A 285 26.79 40.60 -16.69
C PRO A 285 27.41 41.52 -15.65
N ILE A 286 28.62 41.19 -15.22
CA ILE A 286 29.45 42.07 -14.41
C ILE A 286 29.73 43.30 -15.30
N GLN A 287 29.18 44.44 -14.92
CA GLN A 287 29.54 45.75 -15.47
C GLN A 287 30.82 46.26 -14.82
#